data_AF-A0A3F3QHV8-F1
#
_entry.id   AF-A0A3F3QHV8-F1
#
_cell.length_a   1.000
_cell.length_b   1.000
_cell.length_c   1.000
_cell.angle_alpha   90.00
_cell.angle_beta   90.00
_cell.angle_gamma   90.00
#
_symmetry.space_group_name_H-M   'P 1'
#
loop_
_entity.id
_entity.type
_entity.pdbx_description
1 polymer ?
#
loop_
_entity_poly.entity_id
_entity_poly.type
_entity_poly.pdbx_seq_one_letter_code
_entity_poly.pdbx_strand_id
1 'polypeptide(L)'
;MKLEVQDMERVVADKEKRMRRLKEIWTAKSSEFREAVASLLGYKLDFLPNGRVRVTSMFHLSAAYRHGDHDAPSDSRGPGSMGNGEENSIIFDGENGTMKISGGPNSLFAMEIKHLIKFWVEERKDIPCFLAAMTLDFFDKTTRAARM
;
A
#
# COMPACT_ATOMS: atom_id res chain seq x y z
N MET A 1 29.74 -29.69 28.63
CA MET A 1 28.70 -28.78 29.18
C MET A 1 29.02 -27.30 29.07
N LYS A 2 29.92 -26.68 29.88
CA LYS A 2 30.12 -25.20 29.81
C LYS A 2 30.65 -24.70 28.46
N LEU A 3 31.56 -25.45 27.82
CA LEU A 3 32.09 -25.11 26.49
C LEU A 3 31.03 -25.24 25.39
N GLU A 4 30.22 -26.30 25.43
CA GLU A 4 29.12 -26.50 24.47
C GLU A 4 28.04 -25.43 24.59
N VAL A 5 27.75 -24.96 25.81
CA VAL A 5 26.83 -23.83 26.03
C VAL A 5 27.38 -22.56 25.41
N GLN A 6 28.67 -22.24 25.59
CA GLN A 6 29.31 -21.08 24.96
C GLN A 6 29.34 -21.17 23.44
N ASP A 7 29.59 -22.35 22.88
CA ASP A 7 29.56 -22.55 21.42
C ASP A 7 28.14 -22.42 20.86
N MET A 8 27.13 -22.93 21.56
CA MET A 8 25.72 -22.71 21.20
C MET A 8 25.33 -21.24 21.27
N GLU A 9 25.74 -20.50 22.30
CA GLU A 9 25.48 -19.06 22.42
C GLU A 9 26.10 -18.27 21.26
N ARG A 10 27.33 -18.61 20.85
CA ARG A 10 27.97 -18.01 19.67
C ARG A 10 27.18 -18.28 18.38
N VAL A 11 26.75 -19.51 18.17
CA VAL A 11 25.95 -19.89 17.00
C VAL A 11 24.60 -19.15 16.98
N VAL A 12 23.94 -19.00 18.14
CA VAL A 12 22.69 -18.23 18.25
C VAL A 12 22.94 -16.77 17.92
N ALA A 13 23.98 -16.15 18.48
CA ALA A 13 24.32 -14.75 18.22
C ALA A 13 24.61 -14.49 16.72
N ASP A 14 25.33 -15.39 16.06
CA ASP A 14 25.60 -15.29 14.62
C ASP A 14 24.33 -15.42 13.77
N LYS A 15 23.43 -16.35 14.14
CA LYS A 15 22.13 -16.51 13.49
C LYS A 15 21.23 -15.28 13.67
N GLU A 16 21.17 -14.72 14.87
CA GLU A 16 20.40 -13.50 15.15
C GLU A 16 20.94 -12.29 14.40
N LYS A 17 22.27 -12.15 14.33
CA LYS A 17 22.93 -11.09 13.55
C LYS A 17 22.60 -11.22 12.07
N ARG A 18 22.64 -12.44 11.51
CA ARG A 18 22.25 -12.70 10.12
C ARG A 18 20.77 -12.40 9.89
N MET A 19 19.89 -12.83 10.79
CA MET A 19 18.45 -12.58 10.70
C MET A 19 18.13 -11.08 10.72
N ARG A 20 18.80 -10.31 11.59
CA ARG A 20 18.61 -8.85 11.67
C ARG A 20 18.99 -8.15 10.37
N ARG A 21 20.17 -8.47 9.82
CA ARG A 21 20.64 -7.93 8.53
C ARG A 21 19.70 -8.27 7.39
N LEU A 22 19.19 -9.50 7.38
CA LEU A 22 18.22 -9.91 6.36
C LEU A 22 16.92 -9.10 6.45
N LYS A 23 16.41 -8.86 7.66
CA LYS A 23 15.23 -8.01 7.89
C LYS A 23 15.49 -6.57 7.46
N GLU A 24 16.65 -6.01 7.75
CA GLU A 24 17.03 -4.65 7.32
C GLU A 24 17.04 -4.52 5.79
N ILE A 25 17.72 -5.45 5.10
CA ILE A 25 17.78 -5.47 3.63
C ILE A 25 16.39 -5.65 3.03
N TRP A 26 15.58 -6.55 3.59
CA TRP A 26 14.22 -6.78 3.13
C TRP A 26 13.35 -5.53 3.26
N THR A 27 13.41 -4.85 4.41
CA THR A 27 12.67 -3.61 4.64
C THR A 27 13.09 -2.52 3.66
N ALA A 28 14.39 -2.34 3.43
CA ALA A 28 14.90 -1.36 2.46
C ALA A 28 14.40 -1.65 1.05
N LYS A 29 14.56 -2.89 0.57
CA LYS A 29 14.12 -3.30 -0.77
C LYS A 29 12.60 -3.21 -0.95
N SER A 30 11.85 -3.51 0.11
CA SER A 30 10.39 -3.36 0.10
C SER A 30 9.97 -1.90 0.06
N SER A 31 10.73 -0.97 0.67
CA SER A 31 10.51 0.47 0.49
C SER A 31 10.74 0.90 -0.95
N GLU A 32 11.87 0.53 -1.54
CA GLU A 32 12.19 0.85 -2.94
C GLU A 32 11.11 0.34 -3.90
N PHE A 33 10.61 -0.88 -3.69
CA PHE A 33 9.52 -1.43 -4.49
C PHE A 33 8.23 -0.60 -4.36
N ARG A 34 7.84 -0.23 -3.13
CA ARG A 34 6.64 0.59 -2.90
C ARG A 34 6.77 1.98 -3.53
N GLU A 35 7.95 2.59 -3.46
CA GLU A 35 8.25 3.88 -4.08
C GLU A 35 8.21 3.80 -5.61
N ALA A 36 8.73 2.71 -6.20
CA ALA A 36 8.66 2.47 -7.63
C ALA A 36 7.20 2.30 -8.11
N VAL A 37 6.38 1.52 -7.40
CA VAL A 37 4.95 1.36 -7.75
C VAL A 37 4.19 2.68 -7.62
N ALA A 38 4.44 3.43 -6.55
CA ALA A 38 3.82 4.74 -6.35
C ALA A 38 4.18 5.71 -7.48
N SER A 39 5.47 5.87 -7.79
CA SER A 39 5.92 6.81 -8.82
C SER A 39 5.51 6.43 -10.24
N LEU A 40 5.50 5.14 -10.57
CA LEU A 40 5.19 4.67 -11.93
C LEU A 40 3.69 4.49 -12.18
N LEU A 41 2.94 3.93 -11.22
CA LEU A 41 1.53 3.56 -11.40
C LEU A 41 0.56 4.48 -10.66
N GLY A 42 1.06 5.34 -9.76
CA GLY A 42 0.22 6.25 -8.98
C GLY A 42 -0.48 5.57 -7.80
N TYR A 43 0.06 4.47 -7.28
CA TYR A 43 -0.53 3.71 -6.18
C TYR A 43 0.42 3.47 -5.02
N LYS A 44 -0.01 3.80 -3.80
CA LYS A 44 0.66 3.35 -2.57
C LYS A 44 0.18 1.96 -2.18
N LEU A 45 1.12 1.11 -1.80
CA LEU A 45 0.88 -0.25 -1.32
C LEU A 45 1.23 -0.37 0.16
N ASP A 46 0.29 -0.85 0.97
CA ASP A 46 0.54 -1.25 2.36
C ASP A 46 0.28 -2.75 2.51
N PHE A 47 1.34 -3.50 2.77
CA PHE A 47 1.26 -4.94 3.00
C PHE A 47 0.77 -5.22 4.42
N LEU A 48 -0.40 -5.83 4.53
CA LEU A 48 -1.04 -6.14 5.81
C LEU A 48 -0.54 -7.49 6.35
N PRO A 49 -0.55 -7.70 7.69
CA PRO A 49 -0.06 -8.94 8.31
C PRO A 49 -0.81 -10.21 7.87
N ASN A 50 -2.04 -10.07 7.37
CA ASN A 50 -2.87 -11.16 6.86
C ASN A 50 -2.60 -11.51 5.39
N GLY A 51 -1.49 -11.02 4.81
CA GLY A 51 -1.11 -11.27 3.42
C GLY A 51 -1.86 -10.43 2.39
N ARG A 52 -2.84 -9.63 2.81
CA ARG A 52 -3.57 -8.70 1.93
C ARG A 52 -2.75 -7.45 1.66
N VAL A 53 -3.05 -6.78 0.55
CA VAL A 53 -2.42 -5.53 0.17
C VAL A 53 -3.48 -4.44 0.13
N ARG A 54 -3.29 -3.38 0.93
CA ARG A 54 -4.07 -2.16 0.82
C ARG A 54 -3.45 -1.29 -0.27
N VAL A 55 -4.29 -0.82 -1.17
CA VAL A 55 -3.92 -0.03 -2.35
C VAL A 55 -4.65 1.31 -2.25
N THR A 56 -3.88 2.39 -2.30
CA THR A 56 -4.40 3.75 -2.18
C THR A 56 -3.93 4.58 -3.37
N SER A 57 -4.86 5.17 -4.12
CA SER A 57 -4.50 6.03 -5.25
C SER A 57 -3.82 7.31 -4.76
N MET A 58 -2.79 7.75 -5.50
CA MET A 58 -2.13 9.03 -5.28
C MET A 58 -2.93 10.23 -5.80
N PHE A 59 -3.92 10.00 -6.67
CA PHE A 59 -4.68 11.07 -7.33
C PHE A 59 -6.06 11.30 -6.73
N HIS A 60 -6.53 10.40 -5.84
CA HIS A 60 -7.74 10.66 -5.08
C HIS A 60 -7.52 11.90 -4.22
N LEU A 61 -8.52 12.79 -4.10
CA LEU A 61 -8.47 14.06 -3.35
C LEU A 61 -8.34 13.87 -1.81
N SER A 62 -7.65 12.82 -1.38
CA SER A 62 -7.11 12.67 -0.04
C SER A 62 -6.18 13.84 0.27
N ALA A 63 -6.47 14.55 1.36
CA ALA A 63 -5.65 15.65 1.89
C ALA A 63 -4.17 15.26 2.06
N ALA A 64 -3.86 13.96 2.20
CA ALA A 64 -2.51 13.43 2.35
C ALA A 64 -1.60 13.58 1.11
N TYR A 65 -2.13 14.01 -0.04
CA TYR A 65 -1.35 14.24 -1.27
C TYR A 65 -1.55 15.61 -1.91
N ARG A 66 -2.07 16.60 -1.17
CA ARG A 66 -1.62 17.96 -1.47
C ARG A 66 -0.11 17.94 -1.21
N HIS A 67 0.67 18.14 -2.27
CA HIS A 67 2.12 18.26 -2.19
C HIS A 67 2.50 19.15 -0.99
N GLY A 68 3.13 18.53 0.01
CA GLY A 68 3.86 19.25 1.06
C GLY A 68 3.02 19.87 2.17
N ASP A 69 2.18 19.11 2.87
CA ASP A 69 1.93 19.44 4.27
C ASP A 69 2.92 18.68 5.15
N HIS A 70 4.05 19.34 5.44
CA HIS A 70 5.11 18.85 6.32
C HIS A 70 4.61 18.68 7.77
N ASP A 71 3.42 19.19 8.09
CA ASP A 71 2.89 19.27 9.45
C ASP A 71 1.73 18.29 9.74
N ALA A 72 1.47 17.31 8.86
CA ALA A 72 0.51 16.26 9.16
C ALA A 72 1.03 15.38 10.32
N PRO A 73 0.30 15.28 11.45
CA PRO A 73 0.78 14.56 12.62
C PRO A 73 1.04 13.08 12.28
N SER A 74 2.28 12.66 12.54
CA SER A 74 2.81 11.31 12.36
C SER A 74 2.22 10.34 13.38
N ASP A 75 0.91 10.13 13.36
CA ASP A 75 0.29 9.07 14.15
C ASP A 75 -0.15 7.93 13.23
N SER A 76 0.78 6.98 12.99
CA SER A 76 0.58 5.53 13.22
C SER A 76 1.77 4.68 12.73
N ARG A 77 2.81 4.67 13.56
CA ARG A 77 3.65 3.53 14.02
C ARG A 77 4.28 2.57 13.00
N GLY A 78 5.39 3.02 12.41
CA GLY A 78 6.44 2.15 11.87
C GLY A 78 7.35 2.90 10.89
N PRO A 79 8.65 2.59 10.80
CA PRO A 79 9.50 3.09 9.70
C PRO A 79 8.88 2.62 8.37
N GLY A 80 8.32 3.55 7.60
CA GLY A 80 7.60 3.25 6.35
C GLY A 80 6.07 3.30 6.39
N SER A 81 5.46 3.85 7.46
CA SER A 81 4.01 4.12 7.52
C SER A 81 3.68 5.48 6.88
N MET A 82 3.03 5.46 5.71
CA MET A 82 2.66 6.65 4.95
C MET A 82 1.17 6.98 5.12
N GLY A 83 0.81 7.60 6.26
CA GLY A 83 -0.49 8.24 6.47
C GLY A 83 -1.71 7.31 6.57
N ASN A 84 -2.78 7.81 7.18
CA ASN A 84 -3.94 7.00 7.57
C ASN A 84 -4.98 6.87 6.44
N GLY A 85 -4.56 6.53 5.21
CA GLY A 85 -5.41 6.37 4.01
C GLY A 85 -6.50 5.28 4.11
N GLU A 86 -7.02 5.02 5.31
CA GLU A 86 -7.87 3.90 5.68
C GLU A 86 -9.28 4.02 5.12
N GLU A 87 -9.78 5.22 4.82
CA GLU A 87 -11.16 5.41 4.35
C GLU A 87 -11.30 5.33 2.83
N ASN A 88 -10.25 5.69 2.06
CA ASN A 88 -10.29 5.76 0.59
C ASN A 88 -9.27 4.80 -0.05
N SER A 89 -9.32 3.53 0.35
CA SER A 89 -8.41 2.48 -0.10
C SER A 89 -9.14 1.21 -0.52
N ILE A 90 -8.41 0.36 -1.23
CA ILE A 90 -8.88 -0.93 -1.73
C ILE A 90 -7.98 -2.01 -1.15
N ILE A 91 -8.56 -2.99 -0.48
CA ILE A 91 -7.84 -4.14 0.06
C ILE A 91 -7.97 -5.29 -0.92
N PHE A 92 -6.83 -5.69 -1.50
CA PHE A 92 -6.72 -6.87 -2.35
C PHE A 92 -6.26 -8.07 -1.54
N ASP A 93 -7.01 -9.15 -1.71
CA ASP A 93 -6.66 -10.48 -1.24
C ASP A 93 -6.14 -11.25 -2.45
N GLY A 94 -4.82 -11.26 -2.64
CA GLY A 94 -4.17 -11.91 -3.77
C GLY A 94 -4.31 -13.43 -3.77
N GLU A 95 -4.50 -14.05 -2.60
CA GLU A 95 -4.67 -15.49 -2.46
C GLU A 95 -6.05 -15.93 -2.92
N ASN A 96 -7.09 -15.19 -2.53
CA ASN A 96 -8.48 -15.50 -2.89
C ASN A 96 -8.93 -14.78 -4.17
N GLY A 97 -8.09 -13.91 -4.75
CA GLY A 97 -8.45 -13.06 -5.88
C GLY A 97 -9.62 -12.11 -5.59
N THR A 98 -9.81 -11.73 -4.33
CA THR A 98 -10.94 -10.88 -3.91
C THR A 98 -10.50 -9.46 -3.60
N MET A 99 -11.43 -8.53 -3.72
CA MET A 99 -11.22 -7.11 -3.47
C MET A 99 -12.27 -6.60 -2.49
N LYS A 100 -11.87 -5.75 -1.55
CA LYS A 100 -12.77 -5.04 -0.63
C LYS A 100 -12.47 -3.56 -0.62
N ILE A 101 -13.51 -2.74 -0.68
CA ILE A 101 -13.40 -1.29 -0.57
C ILE A 101 -13.42 -0.91 0.90
N SER A 102 -12.53 -0.04 1.33
CA SER A 102 -12.58 0.51 2.68
C SER A 102 -13.77 1.46 2.87
N GLY A 103 -14.27 1.57 4.11
CA GLY A 103 -15.48 2.34 4.41
C GLY A 103 -16.81 1.66 4.03
N GLY A 104 -16.78 0.50 3.37
CA GLY A 104 -17.96 -0.28 3.00
C GLY A 104 -18.64 0.18 1.70
N PRO A 105 -19.69 -0.52 1.25
CA PRO A 105 -20.31 -0.31 -0.07
C PRO A 105 -21.03 1.04 -0.24
N ASN A 106 -21.36 1.69 0.88
CA ASN A 106 -22.05 2.99 0.91
C ASN A 106 -21.09 4.14 1.24
N SER A 107 -19.78 3.91 1.29
CA SER A 107 -18.83 5.01 1.46
C SER A 107 -18.84 5.90 0.22
N LEU A 108 -18.50 7.18 0.40
CA LEU A 108 -18.38 8.13 -0.72
C LEU A 108 -17.38 7.62 -1.77
N PHE A 109 -16.26 7.04 -1.31
CA PHE A 109 -15.26 6.41 -2.16
C PHE A 109 -15.84 5.24 -2.97
N ALA A 110 -16.57 4.32 -2.32
CA ALA A 110 -17.19 3.19 -3.00
C ALA A 110 -18.23 3.63 -4.04
N MET A 111 -19.02 4.67 -3.72
CA MET A 111 -20.01 5.23 -4.65
C MET A 111 -19.35 5.90 -5.85
N GLU A 112 -18.26 6.63 -5.64
CA GLU A 112 -17.50 7.33 -6.68
C GLU A 112 -16.98 6.34 -7.74
N ILE A 113 -16.35 5.25 -7.30
CA ILE A 113 -15.74 4.26 -8.19
C ILE A 113 -16.70 3.12 -8.59
N LYS A 114 -17.96 3.15 -8.14
CA LYS A 114 -18.93 2.06 -8.33
C LYS A 114 -19.10 1.66 -9.80
N HIS A 115 -19.16 2.65 -10.67
CA HIS A 115 -19.34 2.44 -12.10
C HIS A 115 -18.12 1.73 -12.73
N LEU A 116 -16.90 2.07 -12.29
CA LEU A 116 -15.66 1.40 -12.70
C LEU A 116 -15.60 -0.03 -12.19
N ILE A 117 -16.02 -0.27 -10.93
CA ILE A 117 -16.07 -1.63 -10.36
C ILE A 117 -17.01 -2.51 -11.16
N LYS A 118 -18.23 -2.04 -11.43
CA LYS A 118 -19.20 -2.80 -12.22
C LYS A 118 -18.62 -3.19 -13.59
N PHE A 119 -18.08 -2.21 -14.32
CA PHE A 119 -17.60 -2.46 -15.68
C PHE A 119 -16.32 -3.31 -15.73
N TRP A 120 -15.32 -3.00 -14.91
CA TRP A 120 -14.02 -3.66 -15.00
C TRP A 120 -13.90 -4.90 -14.11
N VAL A 121 -14.47 -4.89 -12.91
CA VAL A 121 -14.33 -5.98 -11.93
C VAL A 121 -15.48 -6.98 -12.01
N GLU A 122 -16.73 -6.51 -12.09
CA GLU A 122 -17.89 -7.42 -12.12
C GLU A 122 -18.06 -8.05 -13.50
N GLU A 123 -18.10 -7.23 -14.56
CA GLU A 123 -18.37 -7.68 -15.93
C GLU A 123 -17.13 -8.28 -16.62
N ARG A 124 -15.96 -7.64 -16.47
CA ARG A 124 -14.73 -8.02 -17.22
C ARG A 124 -13.71 -8.82 -16.41
N LYS A 125 -13.79 -8.83 -15.08
CA LYS A 125 -12.83 -9.51 -14.19
C LYS A 125 -11.38 -9.05 -14.38
N ASP A 126 -11.17 -7.77 -14.70
CA ASP A 126 -9.86 -7.19 -15.01
C ASP A 126 -9.49 -6.08 -14.02
N ILE A 127 -8.71 -6.44 -13.00
CA ILE A 127 -8.21 -5.51 -11.98
C ILE A 127 -7.18 -4.52 -12.54
N PRO A 128 -6.20 -4.93 -13.39
CA PRO A 128 -5.30 -3.97 -14.03
C PRO A 128 -6.03 -2.86 -14.79
N CYS A 129 -7.02 -3.18 -15.62
CA CYS A 129 -7.81 -2.17 -16.34
C CYS A 129 -8.66 -1.31 -15.40
N PHE A 130 -9.22 -1.91 -14.34
CA PHE A 130 -9.93 -1.16 -13.30
C PHE A 130 -9.04 -0.08 -12.66
N LEU A 131 -7.84 -0.46 -12.21
CA LEU A 131 -6.90 0.47 -11.59
C LEU A 131 -6.41 1.52 -12.59
N ALA A 132 -6.16 1.16 -13.84
CA ALA A 132 -5.79 2.14 -14.87
C ALA A 132 -6.90 3.17 -15.11
N ALA A 133 -8.16 2.73 -15.24
CA ALA A 133 -9.30 3.62 -15.42
C ALA A 133 -9.52 4.52 -14.19
N MET A 134 -9.39 3.97 -12.99
CA MET A 134 -9.51 4.74 -11.74
C MET A 134 -8.39 5.79 -11.61
N THR A 135 -7.17 5.46 -12.04
CA THR A 135 -6.06 6.43 -12.10
C THR A 135 -6.40 7.62 -12.99
N LEU A 136 -6.94 7.38 -14.18
CA LEU A 136 -7.33 8.44 -15.11
C LEU A 136 -8.50 9.28 -14.56
N ASP A 137 -9.56 8.63 -14.08
CA ASP A 137 -10.73 9.32 -13.51
C ASP A 137 -10.35 10.22 -12.32
N PHE A 138 -9.48 9.75 -11.43
CA PHE A 138 -8.99 10.57 -10.33
C PHE A 138 -8.02 11.67 -10.79
N PHE A 139 -7.14 11.38 -11.75
CA PHE A 139 -6.23 12.37 -12.30
C PHE A 139 -6.98 13.56 -12.90
N ASP A 140 -8.03 13.29 -13.69
CA ASP A 140 -8.87 14.31 -14.34
C ASP A 140 -9.58 15.23 -13.33
N LYS A 141 -9.87 14.71 -12.14
CA LYS A 141 -10.45 15.48 -11.03
C LYS A 141 -9.43 16.34 -10.28
N THR A 142 -8.13 16.18 -10.53
CA THR A 142 -7.10 16.99 -9.88
C THR A 142 -6.90 18.34 -10.58
N THR A 143 -6.45 19.35 -9.85
CA THR A 143 -6.07 20.66 -10.41
C THR A 143 -4.95 20.57 -11.45
N ARG A 144 -4.20 19.46 -11.47
CA ARG A 144 -3.12 19.23 -12.44
C ARG A 144 -3.67 18.97 -13.84
N ALA A 145 -4.79 18.27 -13.97
CA ALA A 145 -5.45 18.07 -15.25
C ALA A 145 -6.05 19.37 -15.80
N ALA A 146 -6.61 20.22 -14.94
CA ALA A 146 -7.19 21.51 -15.33
C ALA A 146 -6.18 22.56 -15.86
N ARG A 147 -4.87 22.28 -15.77
CA ARG A 147 -3.78 23.14 -16.24
C ARG A 147 -3.17 22.71 -17.57
N MET A 148 -3.56 21.54 -18.09
CA MET A 148 -3.20 21.06 -19.43
C MET A 148 -4.26 21.48 -20.43
#